data_AF-A0A2P1G5G8-F1
#
_entry.id   AF-A0A2P1G5G8-F1
#
_cell.length_a   1.000
_cell.length_b   1.000
_cell.length_c   1.000
_cell.angle_alpha   90.00
_cell.angle_beta   90.00
_cell.angle_gamma   90.00
#
_symmetry.space_group_name_H-M   'P 1'
#
loop_
_entity.id
_entity.type
_entity.pdbx_description
1 polymer ?
#
loop_
_entity_poly.entity_id
_entity_poly.type
_entity_poly.pdbx_seq_one_letter_code
_entity_poly.pdbx_strand_id
1 'polypeptide(L)'
;MINKSNNLKLIIILFLVISMFYSSCTLKTDNHKIDNKNGTSNDEGTNNKDSVASINNDHERDNLQDQDINLKETPASNQDIDNDKNDDELRYEYYNKIIKDNSFYPYYQCFIRLEDISDQYNPKWKESIITLYEMFLKEFSYQSFKAELLEYTGEYNGELKFVDGYIEKEQCFLPGYSKVYKTQTFDNKKYNATYLKAYSIIENTAKLMDNQISEGRNFNSEDFKISSKDEYINILLGNNYRQLYNLGDILTFGDPNYKLKYKVIGFVNKGAKIISSNTLAKENELDNFIIVPHYIPTYEASNKTEAYNLKFQIATLLDGYIKIEEKGKISDELYENYHDKVKSMAKECDLNDLIEVARIPVDFKTINK
;
A
#
# COMPACT_ATOMS: atom_id res chain seq x y z
N MET A 1 6.48 -14.40 -31.26
CA MET A 1 5.59 -14.47 -30.08
C MET A 1 6.44 -14.30 -28.83
N ILE A 2 6.52 -13.08 -28.29
CA ILE A 2 7.42 -12.75 -27.17
C ILE A 2 6.71 -13.02 -25.84
N ASN A 3 7.46 -13.60 -24.91
CA ASN A 3 7.01 -14.30 -23.72
C ASN A 3 6.41 -13.35 -22.65
N LYS A 4 5.11 -13.01 -22.77
CA LYS A 4 4.33 -12.19 -21.81
C LYS A 4 4.35 -12.74 -20.37
N SER A 5 4.70 -14.01 -20.17
CA SER A 5 4.76 -14.67 -18.86
C SER A 5 5.85 -14.10 -17.94
N ASN A 6 6.99 -13.65 -18.51
CA ASN A 6 8.13 -13.23 -17.69
C ASN A 6 7.96 -11.83 -17.08
N ASN A 7 7.28 -10.92 -17.77
CA ASN A 7 6.96 -9.59 -17.21
C ASN A 7 5.92 -9.66 -16.10
N LEU A 8 4.95 -10.58 -16.20
CA LEU A 8 3.97 -10.80 -15.12
C LEU A 8 4.64 -11.38 -13.87
N LYS A 9 5.57 -12.33 -14.04
CA LYS A 9 6.37 -12.86 -12.93
C LYS A 9 7.26 -11.78 -12.29
N LEU A 10 7.85 -10.88 -13.08
CA LEU A 10 8.67 -9.80 -12.55
C LEU A 10 7.86 -8.77 -11.74
N ILE A 11 6.62 -8.47 -12.17
CA ILE A 11 5.69 -7.60 -11.43
C ILE A 11 5.22 -8.28 -10.13
N ILE A 12 4.95 -9.59 -10.16
CA ILE A 12 4.60 -10.37 -8.96
C ILE A 12 5.78 -10.42 -7.96
N ILE A 13 7.02 -10.57 -8.44
CA ILE A 13 8.22 -10.56 -7.59
C ILE A 13 8.48 -9.17 -6.99
N LEU A 14 8.25 -8.09 -7.76
CA LEU A 14 8.40 -6.72 -7.26
C LEU A 14 7.40 -6.41 -6.13
N PHE A 15 6.17 -6.93 -6.23
CA PHE A 15 5.15 -6.80 -5.18
C PHE A 15 5.37 -7.73 -3.97
N LEU A 16 5.94 -8.93 -4.18
CA LEU A 16 6.35 -9.81 -3.06
C LEU A 16 7.45 -9.16 -2.21
N VAL A 17 8.34 -8.36 -2.80
CA VAL A 17 9.33 -7.59 -2.03
C VAL A 17 8.64 -6.49 -1.21
N ILE A 18 7.60 -5.86 -1.75
CA ILE A 18 6.82 -4.83 -1.03
C ILE A 18 6.10 -5.46 0.16
N SER A 19 5.37 -6.58 0.01
CA SER A 19 4.70 -7.23 1.14
C SER A 19 5.68 -7.84 2.15
N MET A 20 6.84 -8.34 1.72
CA MET A 20 7.88 -8.85 2.62
C MET A 20 8.53 -7.76 3.48
N PHE A 21 8.68 -6.53 2.99
CA PHE A 21 9.13 -5.41 3.84
C PHE A 21 8.08 -5.00 4.89
N TYR A 22 6.79 -5.23 4.63
CA TYR A 22 5.72 -4.94 5.59
C TYR A 22 5.47 -6.08 6.60
N SER A 23 5.61 -7.35 6.21
CA SER A 23 5.42 -8.51 7.10
C SER A 23 6.67 -8.90 7.90
N SER A 24 7.89 -8.62 7.40
CA SER A 24 9.12 -8.99 8.13
C SER A 24 9.43 -8.06 9.31
N CYS A 25 8.79 -6.88 9.39
CA CYS A 25 8.95 -5.93 10.49
C CYS A 25 8.02 -6.20 11.70
N THR A 26 7.14 -7.21 11.64
CA THR A 26 6.18 -7.51 12.73
C THR A 26 6.22 -8.95 13.24
N LEU A 27 7.00 -9.86 12.65
CA LEU A 27 7.07 -11.26 13.09
C LEU A 27 8.52 -11.73 13.26
N LYS A 28 9.08 -11.52 14.45
CA LYS A 28 10.05 -12.42 15.08
C LYS A 28 10.32 -12.04 16.54
N THR A 29 9.59 -12.66 17.47
CA THR A 29 10.11 -13.05 18.79
C THR A 29 9.23 -14.15 19.37
N ASP A 30 9.49 -15.41 19.02
CA ASP A 30 9.11 -16.54 19.86
C ASP A 30 10.31 -16.93 20.71
N ASN A 31 10.31 -16.47 21.96
CA ASN A 31 11.24 -16.91 22.99
C ASN A 31 10.75 -18.24 23.57
N HIS A 32 11.11 -19.36 22.93
CA HIS A 32 11.11 -20.64 23.62
C HIS A 32 12.45 -20.84 24.34
N LYS A 33 12.44 -20.57 25.66
CA LYS A 33 13.38 -21.13 26.63
C LYS A 33 13.23 -22.66 26.58
N ILE A 34 14.25 -23.35 26.07
CA ILE A 34 14.40 -24.79 26.24
C ILE A 34 15.46 -25.02 27.32
N ASP A 35 15.00 -25.54 28.45
CA ASP A 35 15.84 -26.02 29.55
C ASP A 35 16.58 -27.29 29.10
N ASN A 36 17.91 -27.26 29.18
CA ASN A 36 18.77 -28.43 29.02
C ASN A 36 18.66 -29.34 30.26
N LYS A 37 18.17 -30.56 30.09
CA LYS A 37 18.51 -31.68 30.96
C LYS A 37 18.96 -32.90 30.13
N ASN A 38 20.16 -33.35 30.50
CA ASN A 38 20.85 -34.54 30.03
C ASN A 38 20.02 -35.83 30.16
N GLY A 39 20.23 -36.74 29.20
CA GLY A 39 19.80 -38.13 29.29
C GLY A 39 20.31 -38.96 28.11
N THR A 40 21.44 -39.62 28.32
CA THR A 40 22.06 -40.67 27.50
C THR A 40 21.15 -41.87 27.27
N SER A 41 21.14 -42.46 26.06
CA SER A 41 21.66 -43.82 25.77
C SER A 41 21.10 -44.42 24.47
N ASN A 42 22.04 -44.87 23.62
CA ASN A 42 22.16 -46.12 22.87
C ASN A 42 21.04 -46.72 21.96
N ASP A 43 21.58 -47.19 20.82
CA ASP A 43 21.35 -48.47 20.13
C ASP A 43 20.52 -48.55 18.83
N GLU A 44 21.31 -48.87 17.78
CA GLU A 44 21.21 -50.00 16.84
C GLU A 44 20.20 -50.04 15.67
N GLY A 45 20.80 -50.17 14.48
CA GLY A 45 20.37 -51.03 13.36
C GLY A 45 19.37 -50.42 12.35
N THR A 46 19.38 -50.70 11.05
CA THR A 46 20.19 -51.57 10.18
C THR A 46 19.83 -51.28 8.70
N ASN A 47 20.85 -51.31 7.83
CA ASN A 47 20.96 -51.78 6.43
C ASN A 47 19.76 -51.83 5.44
N ASN A 48 19.96 -51.25 4.24
CA ASN A 48 20.12 -51.91 2.91
C ASN A 48 20.11 -50.83 1.78
N LYS A 49 21.16 -50.58 0.97
CA LYS A 49 21.76 -51.32 -0.18
C LYS A 49 20.80 -51.70 -1.31
N ASP A 50 20.84 -50.93 -2.40
CA ASP A 50 21.33 -51.27 -3.77
C ASP A 50 20.09 -51.47 -4.68
N SER A 51 19.95 -50.97 -5.91
CA SER A 51 20.88 -50.98 -7.04
C SER A 51 20.30 -50.18 -8.24
N VAL A 52 21.21 -49.88 -9.16
CA VAL A 52 21.11 -49.12 -10.41
C VAL A 52 20.38 -49.89 -11.52
N ALA A 53 19.60 -49.18 -12.35
CA ALA A 53 19.47 -49.49 -13.78
C ALA A 53 19.08 -48.23 -14.58
N SER A 54 19.99 -47.84 -15.47
CA SER A 54 19.91 -46.78 -16.47
C SER A 54 19.08 -47.19 -17.68
N ILE A 55 18.24 -46.29 -18.20
CA ILE A 55 17.80 -46.30 -19.60
C ILE A 55 17.82 -44.86 -20.13
N ASN A 56 18.67 -44.64 -21.13
CA ASN A 56 18.77 -43.44 -21.96
C ASN A 56 17.50 -43.28 -22.80
N ASN A 57 17.05 -42.04 -22.98
CA ASN A 57 16.42 -41.62 -24.22
C ASN A 57 16.74 -40.15 -24.47
N ASP A 58 17.52 -39.95 -25.53
CA ASP A 58 17.91 -38.69 -26.13
C ASP A 58 16.69 -37.97 -26.71
N HIS A 59 16.48 -36.71 -26.32
CA HIS A 59 15.85 -35.75 -27.19
C HIS A 59 16.51 -34.37 -27.03
N GLU A 60 16.90 -33.85 -28.19
CA GLU A 60 17.66 -32.64 -28.47
C GLU A 60 17.11 -31.43 -27.71
N ARG A 61 17.97 -30.79 -26.91
CA ARG A 61 17.74 -29.44 -26.37
C ARG A 61 18.58 -28.46 -27.15
N ASP A 62 17.90 -27.46 -27.71
CA ASP A 62 18.51 -26.29 -28.31
C ASP A 62 19.37 -25.53 -27.30
N ASN A 63 20.61 -25.26 -27.71
CA ASN A 63 21.61 -24.48 -27.01
C ASN A 63 21.19 -23.00 -26.90
N LEU A 64 21.06 -22.50 -25.67
CA LEU A 64 21.29 -21.09 -25.34
C LEU A 64 22.24 -21.06 -24.15
N GLN A 65 23.46 -20.59 -24.41
CA GLN A 65 24.53 -20.39 -23.43
C GLN A 65 24.06 -19.43 -22.33
N ASP A 66 24.03 -19.93 -21.09
CA ASP A 66 24.02 -19.09 -19.90
C ASP A 66 25.35 -18.31 -19.84
N GLN A 67 25.27 -16.99 -19.95
CA GLN A 67 26.37 -16.11 -19.58
C GLN A 67 26.30 -15.87 -18.07
N ASP A 68 27.27 -16.44 -17.35
CA ASP A 68 27.57 -16.12 -15.96
C ASP A 68 27.85 -14.62 -15.81
N ILE A 69 26.88 -13.87 -15.31
CA ILE A 69 27.09 -12.49 -14.85
C ILE A 69 27.65 -12.57 -13.43
N ASN A 70 28.97 -12.50 -13.34
CA ASN A 70 29.70 -12.26 -12.10
C ASN A 70 29.32 -10.86 -11.56
N LEU A 71 28.38 -10.81 -10.61
CA LEU A 71 28.08 -9.61 -9.82
C LEU A 71 29.27 -9.34 -8.90
N LYS A 72 30.18 -8.46 -9.33
CA LYS A 72 31.13 -7.83 -8.41
C LYS A 72 30.34 -7.02 -7.38
N GLU A 73 30.43 -7.45 -6.13
CA GLU A 73 30.00 -6.67 -4.98
C GLU A 73 30.63 -5.27 -5.08
N THR A 74 29.77 -4.26 -5.26
CA THR A 74 30.20 -2.87 -5.20
C THR A 74 30.07 -2.43 -3.73
N PRO A 75 31.11 -1.83 -3.13
CA PRO A 75 31.07 -1.48 -1.71
C PRO A 75 29.94 -0.47 -1.44
N ALA A 76 29.19 -0.70 -0.37
CA ALA A 76 28.18 0.22 0.13
C ALA A 76 28.81 1.62 0.31
N SER A 77 28.26 2.62 -0.38
CA SER A 77 28.68 4.00 -0.20
C SER A 77 28.14 4.49 1.15
N ASN A 78 29.06 4.75 2.08
CA ASN A 78 28.82 5.56 3.26
C ASN A 78 28.24 6.92 2.87
N GLN A 79 26.99 7.19 3.25
CA GLN A 79 26.50 8.48 3.77
C GLN A 79 25.00 8.41 4.06
N ASP A 80 24.69 8.09 5.32
CA ASP A 80 23.71 8.78 6.17
C ASP A 80 23.90 8.21 7.58
N ILE A 81 24.90 8.75 8.28
CA ILE A 81 25.08 8.54 9.71
C ILE A 81 24.23 9.62 10.37
N ASP A 82 23.00 9.30 10.76
CA ASP A 82 22.38 9.83 11.98
C ASP A 82 21.05 9.12 12.28
N ASN A 83 21.01 8.48 13.46
CA ASN A 83 19.93 7.69 14.09
C ASN A 83 19.77 6.22 13.70
N ASP A 84 20.76 5.41 14.03
CA ASP A 84 20.68 3.94 14.11
C ASP A 84 19.98 3.50 15.42
N LYS A 85 18.79 4.06 15.70
CA LYS A 85 17.96 3.58 16.82
C LYS A 85 17.29 2.27 16.41
N ASN A 86 17.33 1.26 17.27
CA ASN A 86 16.61 0.02 17.00
C ASN A 86 15.09 0.23 17.11
N ASP A 87 14.31 -0.64 16.46
CA ASP A 87 12.86 -0.52 16.38
C ASP A 87 12.17 -0.47 17.76
N ASP A 88 12.72 -1.15 18.76
CA ASP A 88 12.18 -1.17 20.11
C ASP A 88 12.36 0.17 20.83
N GLU A 89 13.48 0.85 20.60
CA GLU A 89 13.75 2.18 21.13
C GLU A 89 12.82 3.22 20.49
N LEU A 90 12.60 3.13 19.17
CA LEU A 90 11.64 3.98 18.45
C LEU A 90 10.20 3.76 18.95
N ARG A 91 9.80 2.50 19.15
CA ARG A 91 8.49 2.16 19.74
C ARG A 91 8.34 2.73 21.14
N TYR A 92 9.35 2.58 21.99
CA TYR A 92 9.32 3.08 23.36
C TYR A 92 9.22 4.62 23.40
N GLU A 93 10.01 5.31 22.58
CA GLU A 93 9.94 6.76 22.43
C GLU A 93 8.55 7.23 21.97
N TYR A 94 7.98 6.52 21.00
CA TYR A 94 6.65 6.80 20.49
C TYR A 94 5.55 6.59 21.55
N TYR A 95 5.57 5.48 22.30
CA TYR A 95 4.64 5.28 23.41
C TYR A 95 4.79 6.35 24.49
N ASN A 96 6.02 6.78 24.80
CA ASN A 96 6.25 7.86 25.75
C ASN A 96 5.69 9.21 25.25
N LYS A 97 5.74 9.45 23.94
CA LYS A 97 5.10 10.62 23.31
C LYS A 97 3.58 10.55 23.44
N ILE A 98 2.98 9.40 23.12
CA ILE A 98 1.53 9.16 23.26
C ILE A 98 1.06 9.39 24.69
N ILE A 99 1.75 8.82 25.68
CA ILE A 99 1.38 8.94 27.11
C ILE A 99 1.36 10.40 27.57
N LYS A 100 2.18 11.25 26.97
CA LYS A 100 2.27 12.68 27.32
C LYS A 100 1.26 13.55 26.56
N ASP A 101 0.64 13.05 25.48
CA ASP A 101 -0.31 13.80 24.67
C ASP A 101 -1.76 13.43 25.02
N ASN A 102 -2.38 14.24 25.89
CA ASN A 102 -3.79 14.07 26.29
C ASN A 102 -4.80 14.31 25.15
N SER A 103 -4.36 14.74 23.97
CA SER A 103 -5.19 14.89 22.77
C SER A 103 -5.12 13.69 21.83
N PHE A 104 -4.22 12.73 22.09
CA PHE A 104 -4.01 11.57 21.23
C PHE A 104 -5.21 10.61 21.26
N TYR A 105 -5.70 10.27 20.08
CA TYR A 105 -6.64 9.18 19.86
C TYR A 105 -5.92 8.05 19.10
N PRO A 106 -5.94 6.83 19.61
CA PRO A 106 -5.29 5.70 18.95
C PRO A 106 -6.10 5.20 17.76
N TYR A 107 -5.43 5.13 16.61
CA TYR A 107 -5.92 4.52 15.38
C TYR A 107 -5.08 3.29 15.06
N TYR A 108 -5.71 2.11 15.01
CA TYR A 108 -5.03 0.85 14.77
C TYR A 108 -5.19 0.43 13.31
N GLN A 109 -4.07 0.20 12.63
CA GLN A 109 -4.09 -0.18 11.22
C GLN A 109 -4.69 -1.58 11.07
N CYS A 110 -5.70 -1.70 10.23
CA CYS A 110 -6.17 -2.95 9.67
C CYS A 110 -5.60 -3.09 8.26
N PHE A 111 -5.13 -4.28 7.90
CA PHE A 111 -4.68 -4.55 6.55
C PHE A 111 -5.04 -5.98 6.14
N ILE A 112 -5.12 -6.18 4.83
CA ILE A 112 -5.40 -7.47 4.22
C ILE A 112 -4.11 -8.08 3.65
N ARG A 113 -3.94 -9.40 3.83
CA ARG A 113 -2.92 -10.20 3.14
C ARG A 113 -3.34 -10.42 1.69
N LEU A 114 -2.89 -9.54 0.80
CA LEU A 114 -3.26 -9.55 -0.61
C LEU A 114 -2.79 -10.81 -1.34
N GLU A 115 -1.68 -11.41 -0.91
CA GLU A 115 -1.10 -12.63 -1.46
C GLU A 115 -2.03 -13.84 -1.42
N ASP A 116 -2.97 -13.83 -0.48
CA ASP A 116 -3.89 -14.93 -0.22
C ASP A 116 -5.27 -14.72 -0.88
N ILE A 117 -5.47 -13.59 -1.58
CA ILE A 117 -6.71 -13.30 -2.31
C ILE A 117 -6.66 -13.97 -3.69
N SER A 118 -7.59 -14.89 -3.93
CA SER A 118 -7.72 -15.55 -5.23
C SER A 118 -9.15 -15.95 -5.52
N ASP A 119 -9.59 -15.69 -6.75
CA ASP A 119 -10.88 -16.18 -7.28
C ASP A 119 -10.97 -17.72 -7.22
N GLN A 120 -9.83 -18.42 -7.21
CA GLN A 120 -9.78 -19.88 -7.15
C GLN A 120 -10.16 -20.41 -5.77
N TYR A 121 -9.80 -19.70 -4.70
CA TYR A 121 -10.00 -20.16 -3.32
C TYR A 121 -11.23 -19.52 -2.66
N ASN A 122 -11.53 -18.27 -3.01
CA ASN A 122 -12.73 -17.58 -2.55
C ASN A 122 -13.35 -16.78 -3.71
N PRO A 123 -14.22 -17.37 -4.54
CA PRO A 123 -14.80 -16.68 -5.70
C PRO A 123 -15.68 -15.46 -5.33
N LYS A 124 -16.06 -15.31 -4.05
CA LYS A 124 -16.87 -14.21 -3.53
C LYS A 124 -16.05 -13.17 -2.75
N TRP A 125 -14.72 -13.23 -2.84
CA TRP A 125 -13.85 -12.39 -2.01
C TRP A 125 -14.14 -10.90 -2.19
N LYS A 126 -14.56 -10.46 -3.38
CA LYS A 126 -14.91 -9.05 -3.64
C LYS A 126 -16.11 -8.61 -2.82
N GLU A 127 -17.19 -9.38 -2.88
CA GLU A 127 -18.42 -9.14 -2.12
C GLU A 127 -18.14 -9.23 -0.62
N SER A 128 -17.34 -10.20 -0.18
CA SER A 128 -16.89 -10.33 1.20
C SER A 128 -16.11 -9.10 1.68
N ILE A 129 -15.19 -8.57 0.87
CA ILE A 129 -14.40 -7.38 1.23
C ILE A 129 -15.28 -6.14 1.32
N ILE A 130 -16.18 -5.94 0.33
CA ILE A 130 -17.11 -4.81 0.34
C ILE A 130 -18.03 -4.90 1.57
N THR A 131 -18.56 -6.08 1.86
CA THR A 131 -19.42 -6.32 3.05
C THR A 131 -18.68 -6.01 4.33
N LEU A 132 -17.45 -6.53 4.50
CA LEU A 132 -16.64 -6.26 5.69
C LEU A 132 -16.28 -4.77 5.82
N TYR A 133 -15.98 -4.11 4.71
CA TYR A 133 -15.71 -2.67 4.68
C TYR A 133 -16.93 -1.87 5.14
N GLU A 134 -18.14 -2.21 4.66
CA GLU A 134 -19.38 -1.59 5.13
C GLU A 134 -19.64 -1.84 6.62
N MET A 135 -19.36 -3.06 7.10
CA MET A 135 -19.44 -3.38 8.51
C MET A 135 -18.45 -2.54 9.34
N PHE A 136 -17.21 -2.34 8.86
CA PHE A 136 -16.22 -1.48 9.52
C PHE A 136 -16.67 -0.02 9.56
N LEU A 137 -17.20 0.52 8.46
CA LEU A 137 -17.72 1.89 8.42
C LEU A 137 -18.88 2.11 9.41
N LYS A 138 -19.69 1.07 9.64
CA LYS A 138 -20.83 1.13 10.55
C LYS A 138 -20.42 0.99 12.02
N GLU A 139 -19.49 0.08 12.30
CA GLU A 139 -19.14 -0.31 13.67
C GLU A 139 -18.03 0.54 14.27
N PHE A 140 -17.13 1.06 13.43
CA PHE A 140 -15.95 1.81 13.84
C PHE A 140 -15.93 3.20 13.24
N SER A 141 -15.19 4.12 13.87
CA SER A 141 -14.70 5.32 13.17
C SER A 141 -13.55 4.90 12.26
N TYR A 142 -13.88 4.20 11.18
CA TYR A 142 -12.94 3.69 10.20
C TYR A 142 -12.46 4.82 9.28
N GLN A 143 -11.14 4.95 9.14
CA GLN A 143 -10.46 5.97 8.36
C GLN A 143 -9.47 5.31 7.42
N SER A 144 -9.24 5.86 6.24
CA SER A 144 -8.17 5.40 5.36
C SER A 144 -7.57 6.58 4.61
N PHE A 145 -6.24 6.62 4.64
CA PHE A 145 -5.41 7.61 4.00
C PHE A 145 -4.11 6.94 3.61
N LYS A 146 -4.04 6.51 2.35
CA LYS A 146 -2.96 5.68 1.85
C LYS A 146 -2.27 6.36 0.68
N ALA A 147 -0.97 6.15 0.57
CA ALA A 147 -0.24 6.60 -0.62
C ALA A 147 -0.84 5.92 -1.86
N GLU A 148 -1.19 6.71 -2.86
CA GLU A 148 -1.81 6.23 -4.10
C GLU A 148 -0.76 6.17 -5.20
N LEU A 149 -0.69 5.02 -5.89
CA LEU A 149 0.19 4.83 -7.02
C LEU A 149 -0.39 5.53 -8.26
N LEU A 150 -0.12 6.83 -8.39
CA LEU A 150 -0.55 7.62 -9.52
C LEU A 150 0.64 8.00 -10.41
N GLU A 151 0.55 7.72 -11.70
CA GLU A 151 1.63 7.99 -12.66
C GLU A 151 1.15 8.89 -13.79
N TYR A 152 1.93 9.92 -14.13
CA TYR A 152 1.80 10.62 -15.41
C TYR A 152 2.69 9.94 -16.46
N THR A 153 2.06 9.42 -17.51
CA THR A 153 2.76 8.74 -18.62
C THR A 153 2.55 9.44 -19.95
N GLY A 154 3.65 9.75 -20.63
CA GLY A 154 3.62 10.46 -21.91
C GLY A 154 4.97 10.56 -22.61
N GLU A 155 4.96 11.21 -23.77
CA GLU A 155 6.16 11.61 -24.51
C GLU A 155 6.53 13.03 -24.12
N TYR A 156 7.35 13.18 -23.09
CA TYR A 156 7.86 14.47 -22.61
C TYR A 156 9.31 14.31 -22.16
N ASN A 157 10.09 15.38 -22.14
CA ASN A 157 11.54 15.31 -21.87
C ASN A 157 11.90 15.25 -20.37
N GLY A 158 11.02 14.74 -19.51
CA GLY A 158 11.21 14.76 -18.05
C GLY A 158 10.85 16.10 -17.38
N GLU A 159 10.31 17.07 -18.12
CA GLU A 159 9.83 18.34 -17.58
C GLU A 159 8.84 18.09 -16.42
N LEU A 160 9.10 18.58 -15.21
CA LEU A 160 8.23 18.34 -14.04
C LEU A 160 7.09 19.36 -13.89
N LYS A 161 6.75 20.10 -14.97
CA LYS A 161 5.77 21.19 -14.94
C LYS A 161 4.35 20.78 -14.51
N PHE A 162 4.08 19.47 -14.49
CA PHE A 162 2.81 18.88 -14.08
C PHE A 162 2.84 18.30 -12.65
N VAL A 163 4.00 18.32 -11.96
CA VAL A 163 4.17 17.86 -10.59
C VAL A 163 4.98 18.89 -9.80
N ASP A 164 4.28 19.75 -9.07
CA ASP A 164 4.96 20.72 -8.23
C ASP A 164 5.58 20.04 -7.00
N GLY A 165 6.69 20.59 -6.51
CA GLY A 165 7.33 20.15 -5.28
C GLY A 165 8.17 18.87 -5.37
N TYR A 166 8.50 18.35 -6.55
CA TYR A 166 9.61 17.41 -6.71
C TYR A 166 10.89 18.17 -7.08
N ILE A 167 11.86 18.19 -6.17
CA ILE A 167 13.24 18.57 -6.51
C ILE A 167 13.87 17.32 -7.16
N GLU A 168 14.59 17.44 -8.28
CA GLU A 168 15.21 16.33 -9.06
C GLU A 168 16.02 15.28 -8.26
N LYS A 169 16.30 15.55 -6.98
CA LYS A 169 17.05 14.69 -6.06
C LYS A 169 16.20 14.05 -4.94
N GLU A 170 14.89 14.28 -4.88
CA GLU A 170 14.04 13.66 -3.87
C GLU A 170 13.85 12.16 -4.16
N GLN A 171 13.95 11.36 -3.09
CA GLN A 171 13.51 9.97 -3.08
C GLN A 171 12.00 9.92 -3.39
N CYS A 172 11.54 8.86 -4.06
CA CYS A 172 10.12 8.74 -4.33
C CYS A 172 9.34 8.68 -3.00
N PHE A 173 8.22 9.40 -2.93
CA PHE A 173 7.32 9.35 -1.79
C PHE A 173 6.71 7.94 -1.59
N LEU A 174 6.64 7.15 -2.67
CA LEU A 174 6.14 5.78 -2.62
C LEU A 174 7.22 4.83 -2.07
N PRO A 175 6.92 4.05 -1.03
CA PRO A 175 7.83 3.04 -0.51
C PRO A 175 8.29 2.07 -1.60
N GLY A 176 9.58 1.75 -1.62
CA GLY A 176 10.18 0.83 -2.59
C GLY A 176 10.60 1.47 -3.92
N TYR A 177 10.32 2.75 -4.16
CA TYR A 177 10.71 3.45 -5.38
C TYR A 177 11.89 4.40 -5.12
N SER A 178 13.00 4.18 -5.84
CA SER A 178 14.21 5.00 -5.68
C SER A 178 14.21 6.26 -6.53
N LYS A 179 13.38 6.31 -7.59
CA LYS A 179 13.31 7.43 -8.54
C LYS A 179 11.87 7.82 -8.81
N VAL A 180 11.62 9.12 -8.83
CA VAL A 180 10.35 9.73 -9.19
C VAL A 180 10.06 9.57 -10.69
N TYR A 181 11.11 9.42 -11.49
CA TYR A 181 11.08 9.35 -12.94
C TYR A 181 11.65 8.03 -13.46
N LYS A 182 10.97 7.42 -14.43
CA LYS A 182 11.46 6.25 -15.17
C LYS A 182 11.14 6.37 -16.67
N THR A 183 12.02 5.84 -17.50
CA THR A 183 11.72 5.60 -18.93
C THR A 183 11.31 4.15 -19.09
N GLN A 184 10.16 3.92 -19.72
CA GLN A 184 9.59 2.61 -19.97
C GLN A 184 9.33 2.41 -21.46
N THR A 185 9.42 1.18 -21.94
CA THR A 185 9.09 0.84 -23.32
C THR A 185 7.81 0.02 -23.33
N PHE A 186 6.80 0.48 -24.06
CA PHE A 186 5.54 -0.21 -24.25
C PHE A 186 5.21 -0.24 -25.75
N ASP A 187 4.86 -1.41 -26.30
CA ASP A 187 4.64 -1.62 -27.74
C ASP A 187 5.73 -1.01 -28.64
N ASN A 188 7.00 -1.27 -28.30
CA ASN A 188 8.19 -0.73 -28.97
C ASN A 188 8.30 0.81 -28.97
N LYS A 189 7.45 1.50 -28.21
CA LYS A 189 7.48 2.95 -28.05
C LYS A 189 7.98 3.31 -26.66
N LYS A 190 8.88 4.29 -26.59
CA LYS A 190 9.41 4.79 -25.32
C LYS A 190 8.47 5.83 -24.75
N TYR A 191 8.18 5.70 -23.46
CA TYR A 191 7.40 6.63 -22.68
C TYR A 191 8.19 7.01 -21.44
N ASN A 192 7.96 8.23 -20.97
CA ASN A 192 8.42 8.65 -19.66
C ASN A 192 7.25 8.60 -18.68
N ALA A 193 7.55 8.12 -17.48
CA ALA A 193 6.60 7.98 -16.39
C ALA A 193 7.14 8.73 -15.18
N THR A 194 6.30 9.57 -14.59
CA THR A 194 6.59 10.32 -13.38
C THR A 194 5.56 9.95 -12.32
N TYR A 195 6.03 9.46 -11.18
CA TYR A 195 5.20 9.19 -10.02
C TYR A 195 4.71 10.51 -9.42
N LEU A 196 3.41 10.59 -9.13
CA LEU A 196 2.78 11.76 -8.54
C LEU A 196 2.65 11.58 -7.03
N LYS A 197 2.79 12.67 -6.27
CA LYS A 197 2.47 12.70 -4.84
C LYS A 197 0.96 12.61 -4.71
N ALA A 198 0.43 11.42 -4.43
CA ALA A 198 -1.00 11.21 -4.33
C ALA A 198 -1.37 10.42 -3.08
N TYR A 199 -2.51 10.75 -2.50
CA TYR A 199 -3.16 9.98 -1.45
C TYR A 199 -4.55 9.59 -1.89
N SER A 200 -4.94 8.37 -1.53
CA SER A 200 -6.29 7.86 -1.67
C SER A 200 -6.97 7.83 -0.31
N ILE A 201 -8.21 8.32 -0.26
CA ILE A 201 -8.97 8.49 0.99
C ILE A 201 -10.36 7.90 0.85
N ILE A 202 -10.95 7.46 1.95
CA ILE A 202 -12.36 7.02 1.98
C ILE A 202 -13.31 8.16 2.38
N GLU A 203 -14.61 7.94 2.22
CA GLU A 203 -15.65 8.94 2.53
C GLU A 203 -15.57 9.47 3.96
N ASN A 204 -15.36 8.60 4.95
CA ASN A 204 -15.22 9.03 6.34
C ASN A 204 -14.00 9.91 6.59
N THR A 205 -12.92 9.71 5.85
CA THR A 205 -11.70 10.52 5.91
C THR A 205 -11.87 11.85 5.21
N ALA A 206 -12.60 11.88 4.10
CA ALA A 206 -12.93 13.11 3.40
C ALA A 206 -13.70 14.10 4.29
N LYS A 207 -14.58 13.63 5.18
CA LYS A 207 -15.30 14.50 6.15
C LYS A 207 -14.35 15.28 7.07
N LEU A 208 -13.16 14.76 7.37
CA LEU A 208 -12.14 15.49 8.15
C LEU A 208 -11.51 16.66 7.37
N MET A 209 -11.76 16.72 6.06
CA MET A 209 -11.27 17.73 5.14
C MET A 209 -12.30 18.82 4.81
N ASP A 210 -13.50 18.82 5.40
CA ASP A 210 -14.57 19.76 5.03
C ASP A 210 -14.15 21.24 5.19
N ASN A 211 -13.38 21.54 6.23
CA ASN A 211 -12.83 22.89 6.47
C ASN A 211 -11.43 23.09 5.87
N GLN A 212 -10.99 22.17 5.00
CA GLN A 212 -9.67 22.17 4.37
C GLN A 212 -9.71 22.55 2.89
N ILE A 213 -10.87 22.94 2.37
CA ILE A 213 -11.02 23.28 0.95
C ILE A 213 -11.01 24.79 0.79
N SER A 214 -10.03 25.29 0.04
CA SER A 214 -9.86 26.73 -0.23
C SER A 214 -10.71 27.21 -1.41
N GLU A 215 -11.03 26.33 -2.35
CA GLU A 215 -11.86 26.62 -3.52
C GLU A 215 -12.51 25.34 -4.07
N GLY A 216 -13.70 25.47 -4.65
CA GLY A 216 -14.48 24.34 -5.15
C GLY A 216 -15.27 23.67 -4.04
N ARG A 217 -15.30 22.33 -4.04
CA ARG A 217 -16.01 21.53 -3.03
C ARG A 217 -15.15 20.36 -2.56
N ASN A 218 -15.45 19.87 -1.36
CA ASN A 218 -14.95 18.57 -0.89
C ASN A 218 -15.68 17.41 -1.62
N PHE A 219 -15.23 16.19 -1.37
CA PHE A 219 -15.91 14.98 -1.81
C PHE A 219 -17.30 14.82 -1.18
N ASN A 220 -18.23 14.29 -1.95
CA ASN A 220 -19.52 13.77 -1.50
C ASN A 220 -19.59 12.26 -1.76
N SER A 221 -20.65 11.61 -1.25
CA SER A 221 -20.82 10.15 -1.30
C SER A 221 -20.79 9.55 -2.71
N GLU A 222 -21.19 10.31 -3.74
CA GLU A 222 -21.18 9.83 -5.13
C GLU A 222 -19.78 9.88 -5.75
N ASP A 223 -18.85 10.67 -5.21
CA ASP A 223 -17.47 10.71 -5.71
C ASP A 223 -16.68 9.42 -5.39
N PHE A 224 -17.21 8.56 -4.51
CA PHE A 224 -16.61 7.26 -4.14
C PHE A 224 -17.18 6.09 -4.95
N LYS A 225 -17.98 6.36 -5.97
CA LYS A 225 -18.58 5.32 -6.83
C LYS A 225 -18.22 5.64 -8.28
N ILE A 226 -17.76 4.63 -9.01
CA ILE A 226 -17.46 4.75 -10.44
C ILE A 226 -18.16 3.61 -11.17
N SER A 227 -19.01 3.95 -12.14
CA SER A 227 -19.84 3.00 -12.89
C SER A 227 -19.31 2.73 -14.30
N SER A 228 -18.21 3.37 -14.69
CA SER A 228 -17.50 3.08 -15.93
C SER A 228 -16.08 3.64 -15.90
N LYS A 229 -15.14 2.99 -16.61
CA LYS A 229 -13.77 3.50 -16.84
C LYS A 229 -13.76 4.88 -17.51
N ASP A 230 -14.78 5.21 -18.30
CA ASP A 230 -14.85 6.46 -19.04
C ASP A 230 -15.36 7.64 -18.21
N GLU A 231 -15.91 7.36 -17.01
CA GLU A 231 -16.31 8.38 -16.04
C GLU A 231 -15.10 9.09 -15.44
N TYR A 232 -15.33 10.31 -14.98
CA TYR A 232 -14.30 11.09 -14.31
C TYR A 232 -14.23 10.71 -12.84
N ILE A 233 -13.03 10.44 -12.35
CA ILE A 233 -12.75 10.38 -10.92
C ILE A 233 -12.54 11.81 -10.44
N ASN A 234 -13.43 12.30 -9.58
CA ASN A 234 -13.26 13.63 -9.02
C ASN A 234 -12.04 13.65 -8.07
N ILE A 235 -11.24 14.71 -8.10
CA ILE A 235 -10.02 14.85 -7.29
C ILE A 235 -9.91 16.23 -6.67
N LEU A 236 -9.17 16.30 -5.56
CA LEU A 236 -8.71 17.55 -4.97
C LEU A 236 -7.22 17.73 -5.27
N LEU A 237 -6.82 18.96 -5.53
CA LEU A 237 -5.42 19.30 -5.72
C LEU A 237 -4.90 20.12 -4.53
N GLY A 238 -3.64 19.90 -4.15
CA GLY A 238 -2.92 20.76 -3.22
C GLY A 238 -2.88 22.22 -3.69
N ASN A 239 -2.70 23.14 -2.74
CA ASN A 239 -2.79 24.57 -3.00
C ASN A 239 -1.82 25.06 -4.10
N ASN A 240 -0.63 24.46 -4.25
CA ASN A 240 0.34 24.97 -5.21
C ASN A 240 -0.04 24.66 -6.67
N TYR A 241 -0.89 23.66 -6.89
CA TYR A 241 -1.42 23.36 -8.23
C TYR A 241 -2.39 24.43 -8.77
N ARG A 242 -2.85 25.38 -7.95
CA ARG A 242 -3.78 26.46 -8.35
C ARG A 242 -3.24 27.37 -9.46
N GLN A 243 -1.92 27.47 -9.60
CA GLN A 243 -1.32 28.28 -10.67
C GLN A 243 -1.30 27.55 -12.02
N LEU A 244 -1.52 26.24 -12.01
CA LEU A 244 -1.36 25.35 -13.17
C LEU A 244 -2.70 24.84 -13.69
N TYR A 245 -3.69 24.68 -12.80
CA TYR A 245 -4.98 24.07 -13.11
C TYR A 245 -6.13 24.88 -12.55
N ASN A 246 -7.31 24.71 -13.15
CA ASN A 246 -8.58 25.31 -12.76
C ASN A 246 -9.60 24.25 -12.32
N LEU A 247 -10.65 24.68 -11.61
CA LEU A 247 -11.81 23.83 -11.36
C LEU A 247 -12.42 23.34 -12.68
N GLY A 248 -12.73 22.06 -12.75
CA GLY A 248 -13.31 21.41 -13.91
C GLY A 248 -12.30 20.90 -14.93
N ASP A 249 -11.00 21.22 -14.79
CA ASP A 249 -9.96 20.65 -15.64
C ASP A 249 -9.96 19.12 -15.54
N ILE A 250 -9.72 18.48 -16.68
CA ILE A 250 -9.66 17.02 -16.79
C ILE A 250 -8.21 16.62 -17.02
N LEU A 251 -7.65 15.92 -16.05
CA LEU A 251 -6.32 15.33 -16.08
C LEU A 251 -6.42 13.86 -16.48
N THR A 252 -5.33 13.30 -16.99
CA THR A 252 -5.28 11.89 -17.38
C THR A 252 -4.01 11.26 -16.84
N PHE A 253 -4.18 10.22 -16.02
CA PHE A 253 -3.11 9.50 -15.35
C PHE A 253 -3.26 7.99 -15.56
N GLY A 254 -2.21 7.24 -15.27
CA GLY A 254 -2.15 5.77 -15.40
C GLY A 254 -1.16 5.32 -16.47
N ASP A 255 -1.09 4.01 -16.69
CA ASP A 255 -0.20 3.44 -17.71
C ASP A 255 -0.76 3.66 -19.13
N PRO A 256 0.06 3.52 -20.18
CA PRO A 256 -0.40 3.72 -21.56
C PRO A 256 -1.64 2.90 -21.98
N ASN A 257 -1.93 1.76 -21.36
CA ASN A 257 -3.09 0.91 -21.68
C ASN A 257 -4.27 1.10 -20.73
N TYR A 258 -4.03 1.67 -19.55
CA TYR A 258 -5.05 1.91 -18.56
C TYR A 258 -4.90 3.32 -18.01
N LYS A 259 -5.36 4.27 -18.82
CA LYS A 259 -5.53 5.66 -18.43
C LYS A 259 -6.92 5.90 -17.86
N LEU A 260 -6.97 6.63 -16.76
CA LEU A 260 -8.19 7.12 -16.11
C LEU A 260 -8.25 8.64 -16.22
N LYS A 261 -9.47 9.18 -16.25
CA LYS A 261 -9.72 10.62 -16.33
C LYS A 261 -10.04 11.14 -14.95
N TYR A 262 -9.40 12.23 -14.55
CA TYR A 262 -9.55 12.82 -13.23
C TYR A 262 -10.01 14.26 -13.37
N LYS A 263 -11.10 14.64 -12.69
CA LYS A 263 -11.65 15.99 -12.77
C LYS A 263 -11.33 16.77 -11.50
N VAL A 264 -10.74 17.94 -11.66
CA VAL A 264 -10.44 18.84 -10.54
C VAL A 264 -11.75 19.42 -9.99
N ILE A 265 -12.10 19.10 -8.75
CA ILE A 265 -13.33 19.60 -8.10
C ILE A 265 -13.07 20.56 -6.94
N GLY A 266 -11.82 20.66 -6.49
CA GLY A 266 -11.44 21.56 -5.42
C GLY A 266 -9.94 21.66 -5.21
N PHE A 267 -9.55 22.69 -4.48
CA PHE A 267 -8.19 22.91 -4.02
C PHE A 267 -8.14 22.89 -2.50
N VAL A 268 -7.13 22.22 -1.95
CA VAL A 268 -6.90 22.17 -0.50
C VAL A 268 -6.33 23.51 -0.01
N ASN A 269 -6.58 23.88 1.24
CA ASN A 269 -5.99 25.05 1.91
C ASN A 269 -4.46 24.98 1.90
N LYS A 270 -3.83 26.14 1.73
CA LYS A 270 -2.38 26.26 1.87
C LYS A 270 -1.93 25.81 3.26
N GLY A 271 -0.91 24.96 3.32
CA GLY A 271 -0.33 24.44 4.55
C GLY A 271 -1.25 23.47 5.29
N ALA A 272 -2.32 22.98 4.65
CA ALA A 272 -3.14 21.92 5.21
C ALA A 272 -2.28 20.68 5.43
N LYS A 273 -2.44 20.05 6.59
CA LYS A 273 -1.67 18.87 6.96
C LYS A 273 -2.58 17.76 7.42
N ILE A 274 -2.12 16.54 7.17
CA ILE A 274 -2.66 15.35 7.79
C ILE A 274 -1.55 14.61 8.52
N ILE A 275 -1.85 14.18 9.73
CA ILE A 275 -0.98 13.27 10.44
C ILE A 275 -1.38 11.86 10.03
N SER A 276 -0.47 11.21 9.32
CA SER A 276 -0.61 9.82 8.90
C SER A 276 0.78 9.22 8.77
N SER A 277 1.18 8.37 9.68
CA SER A 277 2.31 7.46 9.48
C SER A 277 2.43 6.48 10.61
N ASN A 278 2.73 5.25 10.20
CA ASN A 278 3.32 4.17 10.96
C ASN A 278 4.49 4.73 11.80
N THR A 279 4.51 4.29 13.05
CA THR A 279 5.54 4.49 14.09
C THR A 279 5.90 5.90 14.58
N LEU A 280 5.66 7.00 13.85
CA LEU A 280 6.11 8.34 14.32
C LEU A 280 5.15 9.54 14.11
N ALA A 281 3.92 9.33 13.61
CA ALA A 281 2.95 10.42 13.40
C ALA A 281 3.54 11.58 12.57
N LYS A 282 4.04 11.26 11.37
CA LYS A 282 4.58 12.26 10.43
C LYS A 282 3.45 13.17 9.93
N GLU A 283 3.66 14.47 10.04
CA GLU A 283 2.83 15.48 9.38
C GLU A 283 3.15 15.50 7.89
N ASN A 284 2.16 15.22 7.06
CA ASN A 284 2.26 15.35 5.61
C ASN A 284 1.54 16.64 5.18
N GLU A 285 2.28 17.59 4.63
CA GLU A 285 1.74 18.83 4.07
C GLU A 285 1.20 18.60 2.66
N LEU A 286 -0.05 18.99 2.43
CA LEU A 286 -0.82 18.59 1.25
C LEU A 286 -0.67 19.55 0.06
N ASP A 287 0.14 20.60 0.17
CA ASP A 287 0.26 21.67 -0.85
C ASP A 287 0.67 21.16 -2.24
N ASN A 288 1.40 20.04 -2.30
CA ASN A 288 1.89 19.40 -3.52
C ASN A 288 1.26 18.02 -3.79
N PHE A 289 0.19 17.66 -3.07
CA PHE A 289 -0.45 16.34 -3.20
C PHE A 289 -1.73 16.39 -4.04
N ILE A 290 -2.02 15.27 -4.71
CA ILE A 290 -3.31 14.97 -5.31
C ILE A 290 -4.07 14.08 -4.33
N ILE A 291 -5.31 14.44 -4.01
CA ILE A 291 -6.18 13.62 -3.17
C ILE A 291 -7.22 12.97 -4.06
N VAL A 292 -7.29 11.65 -4.01
CA VAL A 292 -8.13 10.79 -4.84
C VAL A 292 -9.13 10.08 -3.92
N PRO A 293 -10.41 9.96 -4.30
CA PRO A 293 -11.33 9.10 -3.57
C PRO A 293 -10.95 7.64 -3.82
N HIS A 294 -10.90 6.85 -2.76
CA HIS A 294 -10.83 5.39 -2.84
C HIS A 294 -12.20 4.88 -3.29
N TYR A 295 -12.43 4.97 -4.60
CA TYR A 295 -13.71 4.63 -5.18
C TYR A 295 -13.94 3.12 -5.21
N ILE A 296 -15.21 2.73 -5.15
CA ILE A 296 -15.68 1.36 -5.34
C ILE A 296 -16.14 1.23 -6.79
N PRO A 297 -15.46 0.43 -7.63
CA PRO A 297 -15.89 0.20 -9.01
C PRO A 297 -17.13 -0.70 -9.03
N THR A 298 -18.15 -0.30 -9.79
CA THR A 298 -19.39 -1.07 -9.98
C THR A 298 -19.53 -1.63 -11.40
N TYR A 299 -18.47 -1.54 -12.19
CA TYR A 299 -18.43 -1.96 -13.59
C TYR A 299 -17.49 -3.14 -13.81
N GLU A 300 -17.71 -3.86 -14.91
CA GLU A 300 -16.91 -5.01 -15.29
C GLU A 300 -15.70 -4.63 -16.13
N ALA A 301 -14.59 -5.31 -15.89
CA ALA A 301 -13.36 -5.09 -16.64
C ALA A 301 -13.49 -5.56 -18.10
N SER A 302 -13.01 -4.73 -19.03
CA SER A 302 -12.94 -5.07 -20.46
C SER A 302 -11.74 -5.95 -20.83
N ASN A 303 -10.71 -5.98 -19.98
CA ASN A 303 -9.46 -6.68 -20.23
C ASN A 303 -8.75 -7.10 -18.93
N LYS A 304 -7.68 -7.90 -19.05
CA LYS A 304 -6.94 -8.45 -17.90
C LYS A 304 -6.24 -7.38 -17.03
N THR A 305 -5.70 -6.33 -17.63
CA THR A 305 -5.01 -5.26 -16.89
C THR A 305 -6.02 -4.48 -16.06
N GLU A 306 -7.15 -4.12 -16.66
CA GLU A 306 -8.26 -3.49 -15.95
C GLU A 306 -8.81 -4.39 -14.85
N ALA A 307 -9.00 -5.70 -15.14
CA ALA A 307 -9.47 -6.65 -14.13
C ALA A 307 -8.53 -6.70 -12.91
N TYR A 308 -7.22 -6.67 -13.14
CA TYR A 308 -6.25 -6.60 -12.05
C TYR A 308 -6.36 -5.30 -11.24
N ASN A 309 -6.44 -4.15 -11.92
CA ASN A 309 -6.54 -2.85 -11.25
C ASN A 309 -7.84 -2.73 -10.43
N LEU A 310 -8.98 -3.18 -10.97
CA LEU A 310 -10.25 -3.20 -10.24
C LEU A 310 -10.20 -4.12 -9.01
N LYS A 311 -9.55 -5.28 -9.14
CA LYS A 311 -9.35 -6.19 -8.00
C LYS A 311 -8.49 -5.55 -6.92
N PHE A 312 -7.37 -4.94 -7.29
CA PHE A 312 -6.50 -4.26 -6.35
C PHE A 312 -7.20 -3.10 -5.63
N GLN A 313 -8.00 -2.32 -6.38
CA GLN A 313 -8.81 -1.24 -5.83
C GLN A 313 -9.79 -1.74 -4.77
N ILE A 314 -10.52 -2.83 -5.03
CA ILE A 314 -11.44 -3.43 -4.05
C ILE A 314 -10.66 -4.01 -2.87
N ALA A 315 -9.61 -4.78 -3.12
CA ALA A 315 -8.89 -5.50 -2.08
C ALA A 315 -8.31 -4.55 -1.02
N THR A 316 -7.86 -3.37 -1.43
CA THR A 316 -7.28 -2.39 -0.52
C THR A 316 -8.31 -1.56 0.27
N LEU A 317 -9.63 -1.78 0.12
CA LEU A 317 -10.65 -1.09 0.91
C LEU A 317 -10.50 -1.30 2.42
N LEU A 318 -9.90 -2.44 2.80
CA LEU A 318 -9.67 -2.82 4.19
C LEU A 318 -8.30 -2.39 4.72
N ASP A 319 -7.46 -1.76 3.89
CA ASP A 319 -6.22 -1.11 4.31
C ASP A 319 -6.54 0.29 4.86
N GLY A 320 -6.71 0.36 6.17
CA GLY A 320 -7.15 1.57 6.85
C GLY A 320 -6.99 1.45 8.35
N TYR A 321 -7.71 2.25 9.11
CA TYR A 321 -7.48 2.45 10.52
C TYR A 321 -8.80 2.47 11.30
N ILE A 322 -8.84 1.70 12.38
CA ILE A 322 -9.93 1.72 13.34
C ILE A 322 -9.53 2.62 14.49
N LYS A 323 -10.32 3.68 14.73
CA LYS A 323 -10.22 4.48 15.95
C LYS A 323 -10.73 3.70 17.14
N ILE A 324 -10.00 3.75 18.25
CA ILE A 324 -10.52 3.39 19.57
C ILE A 324 -10.89 4.69 20.31
N GLU A 325 -12.12 4.77 20.83
CA GLU A 325 -12.67 6.01 21.41
C GLU A 325 -12.05 6.41 22.76
N GLU A 326 -11.17 5.58 23.31
CA GLU A 326 -10.37 5.88 24.50
C GLU A 326 -9.12 6.68 24.14
N LYS A 327 -8.83 7.74 24.91
CA LYS A 327 -7.68 8.61 24.68
C LYS A 327 -6.39 8.03 25.27
N GLY A 328 -5.26 8.37 24.64
CA GLY A 328 -3.94 8.02 25.15
C GLY A 328 -3.59 6.55 24.96
N LYS A 329 -2.82 6.00 25.90
CA LYS A 329 -2.44 4.58 25.87
C LYS A 329 -3.60 3.73 26.41
N ILE A 330 -4.11 2.82 25.59
CA ILE A 330 -5.14 1.86 25.99
C ILE A 330 -4.54 0.62 26.67
N SER A 331 -5.37 -0.13 27.38
CA SER A 331 -4.99 -1.43 27.95
C SER A 331 -4.86 -2.51 26.87
N ASP A 332 -4.04 -3.53 27.13
CA ASP A 332 -3.94 -4.70 26.26
C ASP A 332 -5.29 -5.42 26.14
N GLU A 333 -6.04 -5.54 27.23
CA GLU A 333 -7.39 -6.12 27.22
C GLU A 333 -8.34 -5.38 26.28
N LEU A 334 -8.31 -4.04 26.28
CA LEU A 334 -9.14 -3.26 25.36
C LEU A 334 -8.70 -3.48 23.91
N TYR A 335 -7.39 -3.50 23.64
CA TYR A 335 -6.88 -3.81 22.31
C TYR A 335 -7.35 -5.18 21.83
N GLU A 336 -7.17 -6.23 22.64
CA GLU A 336 -7.56 -7.60 22.28
C GLU A 336 -9.08 -7.69 22.03
N ASN A 337 -9.92 -6.98 22.80
CA ASN A 337 -11.36 -6.92 22.54
C ASN A 337 -11.70 -6.34 21.15
N TYR A 338 -11.00 -5.28 20.72
CA TYR A 338 -11.20 -4.72 19.37
C TYR A 338 -10.64 -5.65 18.29
N HIS A 339 -9.47 -6.26 18.53
CA HIS A 339 -8.87 -7.23 17.64
C HIS A 339 -9.80 -8.44 17.40
N ASP A 340 -10.33 -9.03 18.47
CA ASP A 340 -11.26 -10.16 18.41
C ASP A 340 -12.56 -9.81 17.69
N LYS A 341 -13.05 -8.58 17.89
CA LYS A 341 -14.22 -8.08 17.17
C LYS A 341 -13.96 -7.97 15.67
N VAL A 342 -12.82 -7.42 15.27
CA VAL A 342 -12.40 -7.36 13.86
C VAL A 342 -12.30 -8.77 13.27
N LYS A 343 -11.67 -9.72 13.98
CA LYS A 343 -11.56 -11.12 13.55
C LYS A 343 -12.94 -11.78 13.43
N SER A 344 -13.86 -11.53 14.37
CA SER A 344 -15.23 -12.03 14.31
C SER A 344 -15.98 -11.52 13.07
N MET A 345 -15.92 -10.22 12.79
CA MET A 345 -16.55 -9.63 11.60
C MET A 345 -15.91 -10.18 10.31
N ALA A 346 -14.59 -10.32 10.28
CA ALA A 346 -13.90 -10.92 9.14
C ALA A 346 -14.30 -12.38 8.93
N LYS A 347 -14.52 -13.13 10.01
CA LYS A 347 -15.02 -14.51 9.96
C LYS A 347 -16.43 -14.60 9.38
N GLU A 348 -17.32 -13.66 9.71
CA GLU A 348 -18.67 -13.58 9.12
C GLU A 348 -18.64 -13.37 7.59
N CYS A 349 -17.53 -12.84 7.06
CA CYS A 349 -17.31 -12.60 5.64
C CYS A 349 -16.38 -13.62 4.97
N ASP A 350 -15.97 -14.69 5.67
CA ASP A 350 -14.97 -15.67 5.19
C ASP A 350 -13.59 -15.04 4.87
N LEU A 351 -13.17 -14.03 5.65
CA LEU A 351 -11.89 -13.30 5.51
C LEU A 351 -11.00 -13.36 6.77
N ASN A 352 -11.33 -14.21 7.76
CA ASN A 352 -10.62 -14.25 9.06
C ASN A 352 -9.10 -14.41 8.94
N ASP A 353 -8.68 -15.24 7.99
CA ASP A 353 -7.27 -15.56 7.75
C ASP A 353 -6.61 -14.58 6.77
N LEU A 354 -7.30 -13.49 6.42
CA LEU A 354 -6.78 -12.48 5.49
C LEU A 354 -6.58 -11.13 6.18
N ILE A 355 -7.30 -10.86 7.27
CA ILE A 355 -7.27 -9.57 7.96
C ILE A 355 -6.39 -9.63 9.18
N GLU A 356 -5.50 -8.64 9.31
CA GLU A 356 -4.67 -8.45 10.50
C GLU A 356 -4.83 -7.01 11.02
N VAL A 357 -4.61 -6.85 12.33
CA VAL A 357 -4.61 -5.54 13.00
C VAL A 357 -3.23 -5.32 13.61
N ALA A 358 -2.57 -4.22 13.23
CA ALA A 358 -1.28 -3.86 13.80
C ALA A 358 -1.45 -3.43 15.25
N ARG A 359 -0.52 -3.81 16.14
CA ARG A 359 -0.57 -3.47 17.58
C ARG A 359 -0.09 -2.05 17.92
N ILE A 360 0.51 -1.35 16.96
CA ILE A 360 1.06 0.00 17.18
C ILE A 360 0.05 1.01 16.64
N PRO A 361 -0.56 1.85 17.50
CA PRO A 361 -1.52 2.84 17.06
C PRO A 361 -0.83 4.03 16.38
N VAL A 362 -1.53 4.73 15.52
CA VAL A 362 -1.15 6.05 14.97
C VAL A 362 -2.10 7.12 15.51
N ASP A 363 -1.70 8.38 15.39
CA ASP A 363 -2.64 9.51 15.50
C ASP A 363 -3.18 9.84 14.11
N PHE A 364 -4.45 10.17 14.01
CA PHE A 364 -5.08 10.58 12.77
C PHE A 364 -5.88 11.87 13.00
N LYS A 365 -5.29 13.00 12.62
CA LYS A 365 -5.91 14.32 12.72
C LYS A 365 -5.44 15.26 11.63
N THR A 366 -6.32 16.18 11.24
CA THR A 366 -5.98 17.32 10.38
C THR A 366 -5.50 18.49 11.24
N ILE A 367 -4.52 19.25 10.75
CA ILE A 367 -4.00 20.44 11.44
C ILE A 367 -4.22 21.67 10.56
N ASN A 368 -4.82 22.70 11.15
CA ASN A 368 -4.88 24.05 10.59
C ASN A 368 -3.83 24.95 11.23
N LYS A 369 -3.20 25.80 10.42
CA LYS A 369 -2.45 26.96 10.90
C LYS A 369 -3.28 28.22 10.79
#